data_AF-A0A954MYB0-F1
#
_entry.id   AF-A0A954MYB0-F1
#
_cell.length_a   1.000
_cell.length_b   1.000
_cell.length_c   1.000
_cell.angle_alpha   90.00
_cell.angle_beta   90.00
_cell.angle_gamma   90.00
#
_symmetry.space_group_name_H-M   'P 1'
#
loop_
_entity.id
_entity.type
_entity.pdbx_description
1 polymer ?
#
loop_
_entity_poly.entity_id
_entity_poly.type
_entity_poly.pdbx_seq_one_letter_code
_entity_poly.pdbx_strand_id
1 'polypeptide(L)'
;MNQDQIVSMNVNAPTETRMTIPANTLSFVYDEVYQPDLTPRPAWSRFLENLKDVSTEELSRRSLQADEILNENGVTFNVFHDSRQAERPWSLDLLPLIISSGEWETVAAGLQQRARLLNYIIRDCHGPRQLILDGILPPEVLFANPGYVRPFVGLHKGPSSLTLYSAELARGVDGGWRIMADRAEAPAGAAFALENRIVVSRTIPPSLHEPTVRRLAPFFLTVQNTLKNLGRHLSDN
;
A
#
# COMPACT_ATOMS: atom_id res chain seq x y z
N MET A 1 2.59 5.53 34.78
CA MET A 1 1.80 4.34 34.40
C MET A 1 1.66 4.39 32.90
N ASN A 2 2.37 3.48 32.23
CA ASN A 2 2.52 3.22 30.79
C ASN A 2 2.60 4.40 29.81
N GLN A 3 3.86 4.75 29.49
CA GLN A 3 4.26 5.36 28.23
C GLN A 3 4.34 4.24 27.19
N ASP A 4 3.56 4.35 26.12
CA ASP A 4 3.68 3.48 24.95
C ASP A 4 5.01 3.76 24.25
N GLN A 5 5.89 2.76 24.27
CA GLN A 5 7.13 2.74 23.50
C GLN A 5 6.78 2.63 22.02
N ILE A 6 7.04 3.70 21.26
CA ILE A 6 7.12 3.64 19.81
C ILE A 6 8.43 2.92 19.48
N VAL A 7 8.34 1.64 19.13
CA VAL A 7 9.46 0.89 18.55
C VAL A 7 9.60 1.34 17.09
N SER A 8 10.43 2.36 16.87
CA SER A 8 11.01 2.60 15.54
C SER A 8 12.07 1.53 15.29
N MET A 9 11.77 0.55 14.43
CA MET A 9 12.81 -0.30 13.83
C MET A 9 13.60 0.53 12.83
N ASN A 10 14.68 1.14 13.34
CA ASN A 10 15.74 1.68 12.52
C ASN A 10 16.58 0.48 12.05
N VAL A 11 16.45 0.08 10.79
CA VAL A 11 17.32 -0.96 10.22
C VAL A 11 18.64 -0.27 9.84
N ASN A 12 19.57 -0.23 10.79
CA ASN A 12 20.97 0.07 10.46
C ASN A 12 21.44 -0.95 9.41
N ALA A 13 22.05 -0.45 8.33
CA ALA A 13 22.65 -1.28 7.31
C ALA A 13 23.61 -2.30 7.95
N PRO A 14 23.41 -3.62 7.76
CA PRO A 14 24.30 -4.63 8.32
C PRO A 14 25.63 -4.57 7.56
N THR A 15 26.73 -4.48 8.31
CA THR A 15 28.11 -4.47 7.79
C THR A 15 28.58 -5.85 7.31
N GLU A 16 27.68 -6.85 7.23
CA GLU A 16 27.95 -8.16 6.64
C GLU A 16 26.75 -8.59 5.80
N THR A 17 26.90 -8.64 4.46
CA THR A 17 25.87 -9.21 3.56
C THR A 17 25.88 -10.73 3.64
N ARG A 18 25.38 -11.24 4.74
CA ARG A 18 24.36 -12.29 4.65
C ARG A 18 23.06 -11.60 4.99
N MET A 19 21.98 -11.87 4.25
CA MET A 19 20.65 -11.74 4.85
C MET A 19 20.58 -12.79 5.96
N THR A 20 21.24 -12.50 7.07
CA THR A 20 21.14 -13.28 8.28
C THR A 20 19.75 -13.00 8.78
N ILE A 21 18.89 -14.02 8.72
CA ILE A 21 17.72 -14.11 9.57
C ILE A 21 18.24 -13.70 10.96
N PRO A 22 17.78 -12.58 11.54
CA PRO A 22 18.20 -12.24 12.89
C PRO A 22 17.95 -13.49 13.74
N ALA A 23 18.89 -13.88 14.61
CA ALA A 23 18.78 -15.12 15.40
C ALA A 23 17.48 -15.20 16.24
N ASN A 24 16.72 -14.10 16.29
CA ASN A 24 15.40 -13.92 16.89
C ASN A 24 14.27 -13.69 15.87
N THR A 25 14.30 -14.21 14.64
CA THR A 25 13.06 -14.28 13.84
C THR A 25 12.10 -15.17 14.62
N LEU A 26 11.20 -14.51 15.33
CA LEU A 26 10.24 -15.12 16.21
C LEU A 26 9.52 -16.21 15.42
N SER A 27 9.38 -17.42 15.97
CA SER A 27 8.75 -18.59 15.33
C SER A 27 7.27 -18.38 14.92
N PHE A 28 6.77 -17.15 15.03
CA PHE A 28 5.41 -16.71 14.78
C PHE A 28 5.33 -15.69 13.64
N VAL A 29 6.43 -15.38 12.92
CA VAL A 29 6.44 -14.39 11.82
C VAL A 29 6.65 -15.09 10.49
N TYR A 30 5.79 -14.78 9.50
CA TYR A 30 5.96 -15.25 8.14
C TYR A 30 7.10 -14.48 7.46
N ASP A 31 8.12 -15.21 7.00
CA ASP A 31 9.24 -14.64 6.24
C ASP A 31 8.90 -14.62 4.74
N GLU A 32 8.97 -13.42 4.13
CA GLU A 32 8.67 -13.22 2.71
C GLU A 32 9.76 -13.75 1.77
N VAL A 33 10.99 -13.90 2.26
CA VAL A 33 12.18 -14.25 1.46
C VAL A 33 12.47 -15.75 1.56
N TYR A 34 12.44 -16.30 2.77
CA TYR A 34 12.81 -17.69 3.05
C TYR A 34 11.62 -18.54 3.51
N GLN A 35 11.70 -19.83 3.21
CA GLN A 35 10.85 -20.86 3.79
C GLN A 35 11.38 -21.26 5.19
N PRO A 36 10.58 -21.99 6.00
CA PRO A 36 11.03 -22.46 7.32
C PRO A 36 12.30 -23.32 7.30
N ASP A 37 12.58 -23.99 6.18
CA ASP A 37 13.79 -24.78 5.95
C ASP A 37 15.00 -23.96 5.46
N LEU A 38 14.88 -22.63 5.47
CA LEU A 38 15.89 -21.66 5.02
C LEU A 38 16.14 -21.67 3.51
N THR A 39 15.32 -22.35 2.72
CA THR A 39 15.38 -22.24 1.27
C THR A 39 14.70 -20.96 0.79
N PRO A 40 15.26 -20.24 -0.20
CA PRO A 40 14.59 -19.10 -0.81
C PRO A 40 13.21 -19.48 -1.36
N ARG A 41 12.22 -18.60 -1.17
CA ARG A 41 10.94 -18.75 -1.86
C ARG A 41 11.14 -18.60 -3.38
N PRO A 42 10.35 -19.29 -4.22
CA PRO A 42 10.51 -19.24 -5.67
C PRO A 42 10.48 -17.83 -6.26
N ALA A 43 9.63 -16.95 -5.73
CA ALA A 43 9.53 -15.56 -6.18
C ALA A 43 10.82 -14.75 -5.94
N TRP A 44 11.60 -15.11 -4.92
CA TRP A 44 12.83 -14.43 -4.51
C TRP A 44 14.11 -15.06 -5.06
N SER A 45 14.04 -16.29 -5.55
CA SER A 45 15.23 -17.09 -5.88
C SER A 45 16.16 -16.38 -6.88
N ARG A 46 15.61 -15.91 -8.00
CA ARG A 46 16.37 -15.19 -9.03
C ARG A 46 16.96 -13.88 -8.51
N PHE A 47 16.16 -13.12 -7.75
CA PHE A 47 16.61 -11.85 -7.19
C PHE A 47 17.80 -12.07 -6.24
N LEU A 48 17.71 -13.08 -5.36
CA LEU A 48 18.79 -13.43 -4.44
C LEU A 48 20.03 -13.95 -5.15
N GLU A 49 19.89 -14.67 -6.27
CA GLU A 49 21.03 -15.07 -7.10
C GLU A 49 21.79 -13.86 -7.64
N ASN A 50 21.07 -12.90 -8.22
CA ASN A 50 21.69 -11.67 -8.74
C ASN A 50 22.26 -10.77 -7.63
N LEU A 51 21.66 -10.80 -6.43
CA LEU A 51 22.11 -10.02 -5.28
C LEU A 51 23.47 -10.48 -4.75
N LYS A 52 23.85 -11.75 -4.95
CA LYS A 52 25.18 -12.26 -4.52
C LYS A 52 26.33 -11.54 -5.20
N ASP A 53 26.10 -11.01 -6.41
CA ASP A 53 27.10 -10.29 -7.20
C ASP A 53 27.15 -8.79 -6.86
N VAL A 54 26.33 -8.32 -5.91
CA VAL A 54 26.30 -6.92 -5.47
C VAL A 54 26.89 -6.81 -4.06
N SER A 55 27.94 -6.00 -3.91
CA SER A 55 28.56 -5.78 -2.61
C SER A 55 27.71 -4.90 -1.70
N THR A 56 27.92 -5.00 -0.38
CA THR A 56 27.25 -4.15 0.62
C THR A 56 27.53 -2.68 0.37
N GLU A 57 28.78 -2.33 0.04
CA GLU A 57 29.21 -0.96 -0.21
C GLU A 57 28.49 -0.35 -1.41
N GLU A 58 28.29 -1.15 -2.47
CA GLU A 58 27.52 -0.70 -3.63
C GLU A 58 26.06 -0.45 -3.25
N LEU A 59 25.41 -1.35 -2.49
CA LEU A 59 24.05 -1.15 -2.02
C LEU A 59 23.91 0.10 -1.14
N SER A 60 24.82 0.29 -0.18
CA SER A 60 24.85 1.48 0.67
C SER A 60 25.02 2.76 -0.15
N ARG A 61 25.93 2.75 -1.13
CA ARG A 61 26.14 3.88 -2.04
C ARG A 61 24.88 4.19 -2.87
N ARG A 62 24.18 3.17 -3.36
CA ARG A 62 22.91 3.36 -4.09
C ARG A 62 21.79 3.87 -3.17
N SER A 63 21.76 3.44 -1.91
CA SER A 63 20.77 3.89 -0.93
C SER A 63 20.93 5.39 -0.67
N LEU A 64 22.16 5.85 -0.44
CA LEU A 64 22.44 7.28 -0.28
C LEU A 64 22.04 8.08 -1.52
N GLN A 65 22.32 7.56 -2.71
CA GLN A 65 21.90 8.18 -3.97
C GLN A 65 20.36 8.27 -4.09
N ALA A 66 19.63 7.25 -3.60
CA ALA A 66 18.17 7.26 -3.60
C ALA A 66 17.62 8.32 -2.63
N ASP A 67 18.22 8.42 -1.44
CA ASP A 67 17.87 9.45 -0.46
C ASP A 67 18.12 10.87 -0.98
N GLU A 68 19.24 11.09 -1.69
CA GLU A 68 19.53 12.37 -2.36
C GLU A 68 18.44 12.74 -3.37
N ILE A 69 18.06 11.81 -4.26
CA ILE A 69 17.01 12.06 -5.26
C ILE A 69 15.66 12.35 -4.60
N LEU A 70 15.30 11.61 -3.54
CA LEU A 70 14.06 11.83 -2.79
C LEU A 70 14.02 13.22 -2.13
N ASN A 71 15.15 13.64 -1.56
CA ASN A 71 15.32 14.98 -0.99
C ASN A 71 15.21 16.07 -2.07
N GLU A 72 15.86 15.90 -3.22
CA GLU A 72 15.80 16.83 -4.35
C GLU A 72 14.38 16.97 -4.92
N ASN A 73 13.62 15.87 -4.97
CA ASN A 73 12.24 15.87 -5.43
C ASN A 73 11.26 16.46 -4.40
N GLY A 74 11.73 16.82 -3.20
CA GLY A 74 10.91 17.40 -2.13
C GLY A 74 9.87 16.42 -1.58
N VAL A 75 10.17 15.12 -1.60
CA VAL A 75 9.23 14.07 -1.18
C VAL A 75 9.23 14.00 0.35
N THR A 76 8.20 14.56 0.99
CA THR A 76 8.10 14.62 2.45
C THR A 76 6.84 13.93 2.97
N PHE A 77 6.97 13.23 4.11
CA PHE A 77 5.83 12.65 4.81
C PHE A 77 5.33 13.63 5.86
N ASN A 78 4.28 14.37 5.53
CA ASN A 78 3.61 15.22 6.50
C ASN A 78 2.68 14.38 7.37
N VAL A 79 3.04 14.19 8.64
CA VAL A 79 2.14 13.63 9.64
C VAL A 79 1.09 14.69 9.97
N PHE A 80 -0.06 14.66 9.29
CA PHE A 80 -1.13 15.66 9.43
C PHE A 80 -1.83 15.71 10.81
N HIS A 81 -1.27 15.05 11.84
CA HIS A 81 -1.88 14.93 13.16
C HIS A 81 -1.09 15.55 14.32
N ASP A 82 0.11 16.09 14.10
CA ASP A 82 0.87 16.72 15.19
C ASP A 82 1.61 17.96 14.71
N SER A 83 1.13 19.14 15.12
CA SER A 83 1.68 20.46 14.76
C SER A 83 3.07 20.74 15.34
N ARG A 84 3.74 19.71 15.88
CA ARG A 84 5.06 19.79 16.53
C ARG A 84 6.08 18.77 16.03
N GLN A 85 5.74 17.91 15.07
CA GLN A 85 6.73 17.00 14.48
C GLN A 85 7.42 17.66 13.29
N ALA A 86 8.73 17.83 13.40
CA ALA A 86 9.59 18.22 12.30
C ALA A 86 9.36 17.29 11.10
N GLU A 87 9.29 17.88 9.91
CA GLU A 87 9.21 17.17 8.63
C GLU A 87 10.26 16.06 8.60
N ARG A 88 9.81 14.80 8.52
CA ARG A 88 10.72 13.66 8.39
C ARG A 88 10.90 13.38 6.89
N PRO A 89 12.15 13.31 6.40
CA PRO A 89 12.41 12.88 5.03
C PRO A 89 11.83 11.49 4.81
N TRP A 90 11.25 11.27 3.64
CA TRP A 90 10.83 9.93 3.23
C TRP A 90 12.07 9.06 3.04
N SER A 91 12.11 7.90 3.72
CA SER A 91 13.20 6.93 3.59
C SER A 91 12.72 5.71 2.80
N LEU A 92 13.54 5.26 1.85
CA LEU A 92 13.22 4.20 0.90
C LEU A 92 14.24 3.08 0.99
N ASP A 93 13.75 1.85 1.23
CA ASP A 93 14.57 0.65 1.03
C ASP A 93 14.65 0.33 -0.47
N LEU A 94 15.86 0.00 -0.94
CA LEU A 94 16.10 -0.44 -2.32
C LEU A 94 15.63 -1.87 -2.55
N LEU A 95 15.56 -2.70 -1.52
CA LEU A 95 15.12 -4.07 -1.64
C LEU A 95 13.58 -4.10 -1.81
N PRO A 96 13.08 -4.70 -2.90
CA PRO A 96 11.65 -4.70 -3.18
C PRO A 96 10.93 -5.71 -2.30
N LEU A 97 9.66 -5.46 -1.98
CA LEU A 97 8.75 -6.54 -1.60
C LEU A 97 8.28 -7.26 -2.87
N ILE A 98 8.79 -8.47 -3.11
CA ILE A 98 8.42 -9.27 -4.29
C ILE A 98 7.15 -10.08 -3.99
N ILE A 99 6.09 -9.83 -4.76
CA ILE A 99 4.84 -10.59 -4.73
C ILE A 99 4.68 -11.30 -6.06
N SER A 100 4.40 -12.61 -6.03
CA SER A 100 4.23 -13.41 -7.25
C SER A 100 2.98 -12.99 -8.02
N SER A 101 2.93 -13.28 -9.34
CA SER A 101 1.78 -12.92 -10.18
C SER A 101 0.49 -13.58 -9.73
N GLY A 102 0.50 -14.89 -9.45
CA GLY A 102 -0.70 -15.63 -9.03
C GLY A 102 -1.22 -15.19 -7.66
N GLU A 103 -0.32 -14.86 -6.76
CA GLU A 103 -0.66 -14.30 -5.46
C GLU A 103 -1.28 -12.89 -5.61
N TRP A 104 -0.65 -12.03 -6.39
CA TRP A 104 -1.19 -10.69 -6.67
C TRP A 104 -2.54 -10.75 -7.38
N GLU A 105 -2.76 -11.69 -8.28
CA GLU A 105 -4.05 -11.90 -8.94
C GLU A 105 -5.16 -12.22 -7.94
N THR A 106 -4.87 -13.06 -6.95
CA THR A 106 -5.79 -13.38 -5.86
C THR A 106 -6.12 -12.15 -5.02
N VAL A 107 -5.08 -11.40 -4.60
CA VAL A 107 -5.25 -10.15 -3.83
C VAL A 107 -6.05 -9.13 -4.63
N ALA A 108 -5.69 -8.90 -5.89
CA ALA A 108 -6.34 -7.93 -6.76
C ALA A 108 -7.82 -8.28 -7.02
N ALA A 109 -8.16 -9.56 -7.19
CA ALA A 109 -9.54 -10.00 -7.33
C ALA A 109 -10.36 -9.75 -6.04
N GLY A 110 -9.78 -10.06 -4.88
CA GLY A 110 -10.39 -9.80 -3.58
C GLY A 110 -10.63 -8.30 -3.32
N LEU A 111 -9.63 -7.46 -3.60
CA LEU A 111 -9.76 -6.00 -3.47
C LEU A 111 -10.84 -5.42 -4.40
N GLN A 112 -10.92 -5.91 -5.65
CA GLN A 112 -11.98 -5.49 -6.58
C GLN A 112 -13.37 -5.91 -6.09
N GLN A 113 -13.51 -7.13 -5.55
CA GLN A 113 -14.77 -7.59 -4.97
C GLN A 113 -15.16 -6.72 -3.77
N ARG A 114 -14.21 -6.43 -2.88
CA ARG A 114 -14.41 -5.60 -1.70
C ARG A 114 -14.81 -4.16 -2.05
N ALA A 115 -14.14 -3.55 -3.03
CA ALA A 115 -14.50 -2.22 -3.53
C ALA A 115 -15.93 -2.17 -4.08
N ARG A 116 -16.35 -3.20 -4.85
CA ARG A 116 -17.75 -3.30 -5.33
C ARG A 116 -18.74 -3.42 -4.19
N LEU A 117 -18.45 -4.26 -3.19
CA LEU A 117 -19.28 -4.42 -2.01
C LEU A 117 -19.44 -3.09 -1.24
N LEU A 118 -18.33 -2.41 -0.96
CA LEU A 118 -18.35 -1.11 -0.27
C LEU A 118 -19.13 -0.05 -1.06
N ASN A 119 -18.97 -0.01 -2.38
CA ASN A 119 -19.77 0.86 -3.23
C ASN A 119 -21.28 0.60 -3.09
N TYR A 120 -21.70 -0.67 -3.07
CA TYR A 120 -23.12 -1.01 -2.86
C TYR A 120 -23.61 -0.63 -1.46
N ILE A 121 -22.80 -0.86 -0.42
CA ILE A 121 -23.15 -0.47 0.96
C ILE A 121 -23.35 1.06 1.04
N ILE A 122 -22.42 1.85 0.49
CA ILE A 122 -22.52 3.32 0.50
C ILE A 122 -23.79 3.80 -0.21
N ARG A 123 -24.11 3.19 -1.37
CA ARG A 123 -25.33 3.48 -2.14
C ARG A 123 -26.60 3.15 -1.38
N ASP A 124 -26.62 2.00 -0.73
CA ASP A 124 -27.78 1.57 0.03
C ASP A 124 -28.03 2.50 1.22
N CYS A 125 -26.99 2.78 2.01
CA CYS A 125 -27.06 3.65 3.17
C CYS A 125 -27.57 5.07 2.84
N HIS A 126 -27.16 5.64 1.71
CA HIS A 126 -27.60 6.96 1.24
C HIS A 126 -28.83 6.91 0.30
N GLY A 127 -29.41 5.73 0.09
CA GLY A 127 -30.53 5.49 -0.81
C GLY A 127 -31.65 4.70 -0.12
N PRO A 128 -31.98 3.49 -0.61
CA PRO A 128 -33.14 2.72 -0.15
C PRO A 128 -32.99 2.15 1.27
N ARG A 129 -31.75 2.00 1.78
CA ARG A 129 -31.44 1.42 3.10
C ARG A 129 -31.99 0.00 3.29
N GLN A 130 -31.94 -0.81 2.23
CA GLN A 130 -32.38 -2.19 2.24
C GLN A 130 -31.60 -3.03 3.26
N LEU A 131 -30.30 -2.78 3.46
CA LEU A 131 -29.50 -3.49 4.47
C LEU A 131 -30.03 -3.29 5.89
N ILE A 132 -30.62 -2.13 6.17
CA ILE A 132 -31.27 -1.85 7.45
C ILE A 132 -32.64 -2.52 7.51
N LEU A 133 -33.44 -2.39 6.43
CA LEU A 133 -34.78 -2.98 6.35
C LEU A 133 -34.75 -4.51 6.46
N ASP A 134 -33.71 -5.15 5.95
CA ASP A 134 -33.48 -6.59 6.01
C ASP A 134 -32.82 -7.05 7.32
N GLY A 135 -32.48 -6.12 8.22
CA GLY A 135 -31.85 -6.42 9.50
C GLY A 135 -30.38 -6.86 9.44
N ILE A 136 -29.72 -6.68 8.30
CA ILE A 136 -28.29 -7.01 8.10
C ILE A 136 -27.39 -5.95 8.75
N LEU A 137 -27.74 -4.68 8.60
CA LEU A 137 -27.03 -3.55 9.17
C LEU A 137 -27.87 -2.94 10.31
N PRO A 138 -27.39 -2.97 11.57
CA PRO A 138 -28.09 -2.29 12.66
C PRO A 138 -28.20 -0.78 12.37
N PRO A 139 -29.40 -0.17 12.52
CA PRO A 139 -29.59 1.26 12.26
C PRO A 139 -28.61 2.16 13.02
N GLU A 140 -28.25 1.77 14.25
CA GLU A 140 -27.38 2.54 15.15
C GLU A 140 -25.96 2.66 14.57
N VAL A 141 -25.47 1.62 13.89
CA VAL A 141 -24.14 1.61 13.24
C VAL A 141 -24.07 2.67 12.13
N LEU A 142 -25.18 2.93 11.43
CA LEU A 142 -25.22 3.97 10.40
C LEU A 142 -25.50 5.35 11.02
N PHE A 143 -26.59 5.48 11.76
CA PHE A 143 -27.12 6.79 12.14
C PHE A 143 -26.38 7.48 13.28
N ALA A 144 -25.63 6.73 14.09
CA ALA A 144 -24.76 7.28 15.13
C ALA A 144 -23.31 7.51 14.64
N ASN A 145 -22.98 7.05 13.43
CA ASN A 145 -21.64 7.23 12.88
C ASN A 145 -21.40 8.69 12.46
N PRO A 146 -20.37 9.37 12.99
CA PRO A 146 -20.07 10.76 12.63
C PRO A 146 -19.70 10.94 11.14
N GLY A 147 -19.24 9.89 10.47
CA GLY A 147 -18.97 9.87 9.03
C GLY A 147 -20.22 9.74 8.16
N TYR A 148 -21.41 9.50 8.73
CA TYR A 148 -22.64 9.44 7.94
C TYR A 148 -23.19 10.85 7.65
N VAL A 149 -23.01 11.29 6.41
CA VAL A 149 -23.38 12.64 5.97
C VAL A 149 -24.84 12.65 5.48
N ARG A 150 -25.79 12.85 6.39
CA ARG A 150 -27.24 12.88 6.09
C ARG A 150 -27.64 13.74 4.88
N PRO A 151 -27.06 14.94 4.66
CA PRO A 151 -27.37 15.73 3.46
C PRO A 151 -27.09 15.02 2.12
N PHE A 152 -26.25 13.98 2.09
CA PHE A 152 -25.94 13.25 0.85
C PHE A 152 -27.02 12.25 0.43
N VAL A 153 -28.03 12.02 1.27
CA VAL A 153 -29.14 11.11 0.95
C VAL A 153 -29.85 11.58 -0.33
N GLY A 154 -29.93 10.70 -1.33
CA GLY A 154 -30.58 10.99 -2.62
C GLY A 154 -29.81 11.94 -3.55
N LEU A 155 -28.63 12.45 -3.16
CA LEU A 155 -27.83 13.33 -4.02
C LEU A 155 -27.02 12.57 -5.07
N HIS A 156 -26.62 11.33 -4.79
CA HIS A 156 -25.76 10.57 -5.69
C HIS A 156 -26.54 9.98 -6.87
N LYS A 157 -26.32 10.53 -8.07
CA LYS A 157 -26.89 10.05 -9.34
C LYS A 157 -25.86 9.44 -10.31
N GLY A 158 -24.59 9.42 -9.91
CA GLY A 158 -23.50 8.93 -10.76
C GLY A 158 -23.46 7.40 -10.88
N PRO A 159 -22.53 6.86 -11.69
CA PRO A 159 -22.37 5.42 -11.88
C PRO A 159 -21.64 4.72 -10.72
N SER A 160 -20.89 5.45 -9.88
CA SER A 160 -20.20 4.91 -8.69
C SER A 160 -20.19 5.91 -7.53
N SER A 161 -20.53 5.45 -6.33
CA SER A 161 -20.42 6.22 -5.08
C SER A 161 -19.05 6.10 -4.43
N LEU A 162 -18.22 5.17 -4.91
CA LEU A 162 -16.84 4.98 -4.51
C LEU A 162 -15.95 5.09 -5.75
N THR A 163 -15.32 6.25 -5.95
CA THR A 163 -14.48 6.51 -7.13
C THR A 163 -13.09 5.92 -6.97
N LEU A 164 -12.53 6.00 -5.77
CA LEU A 164 -11.19 5.51 -5.45
C LEU A 164 -11.23 4.77 -4.11
N TYR A 165 -10.55 3.64 -4.05
CA TYR A 165 -10.48 2.78 -2.88
C TYR A 165 -9.05 2.31 -2.69
N SER A 166 -8.60 2.29 -1.43
CA SER A 166 -7.37 1.61 -1.04
C SER A 166 -7.60 0.79 0.21
N ALA A 167 -6.78 -0.24 0.38
CA ALA A 167 -6.79 -1.11 1.55
C ALA A 167 -5.38 -1.20 2.13
N GLU A 168 -5.32 -1.31 3.45
CA GLU A 168 -4.11 -1.67 4.17
C GLU A 168 -4.09 -3.20 4.33
N LEU A 169 -3.02 -3.83 3.86
CA LEU A 169 -2.85 -5.27 3.84
C LEU A 169 -1.73 -5.68 4.78
N ALA A 170 -1.93 -6.76 5.52
CA ALA A 170 -0.90 -7.39 6.32
C ALA A 170 -0.80 -8.88 5.98
N ARG A 171 0.43 -9.40 6.05
CA ARG A 171 0.71 -10.82 6.00
C ARG A 171 0.51 -11.40 7.39
N GLY A 172 -0.35 -12.41 7.54
CA GLY A 172 -0.41 -13.13 8.80
C GLY A 172 0.60 -14.26 8.88
N VAL A 173 0.65 -14.90 10.05
CA VAL A 173 1.61 -15.95 10.40
C VAL A 173 1.51 -17.18 9.50
N ASP A 174 0.34 -17.39 8.89
CA ASP A 174 0.03 -18.46 7.94
C ASP A 174 0.41 -18.11 6.49
N GLY A 175 0.95 -16.92 6.22
CA GLY A 175 1.21 -16.41 4.87
C GLY A 175 -0.03 -15.88 4.16
N GLY A 176 -1.19 -15.88 4.80
CA GLY A 176 -2.42 -15.33 4.25
C GLY A 176 -2.47 -13.81 4.32
N TRP A 177 -2.95 -13.16 3.27
CA TRP A 177 -3.23 -11.72 3.25
C TRP A 177 -4.50 -11.40 4.04
N ARG A 178 -4.44 -10.37 4.88
CA ARG A 178 -5.57 -9.86 5.66
C ARG A 178 -5.73 -8.36 5.41
N ILE A 179 -6.97 -7.90 5.33
CA ILE A 179 -7.30 -6.47 5.29
C ILE A 179 -7.28 -5.94 6.72
N MET A 180 -6.44 -4.93 6.96
CA MET A 180 -6.34 -4.27 8.26
C MET A 180 -7.23 -3.03 8.33
N ALA A 181 -7.34 -2.31 7.21
CA ALA A 181 -8.18 -1.12 7.11
C ALA A 181 -8.62 -0.85 5.66
N ASP A 182 -9.75 -0.17 5.54
CA ASP A 182 -10.29 0.36 4.28
C ASP A 182 -10.18 1.88 4.28
N ARG A 183 -9.78 2.47 3.15
CA ARG A 183 -9.82 3.92 2.93
C ARG A 183 -10.67 4.21 1.70
N ALA A 184 -11.85 4.77 1.94
CA ALA A 184 -12.89 5.02 0.92
C ALA A 184 -13.15 6.52 0.65
N GLU A 185 -12.46 7.42 1.37
CA GLU A 185 -12.65 8.88 1.27
C GLU A 185 -11.60 9.52 0.36
N ALA A 186 -10.40 9.75 0.90
CA ALA A 186 -9.27 10.36 0.21
C ALA A 186 -8.01 9.51 0.42
N PRO A 187 -7.92 8.33 -0.22
CA PRO A 187 -6.76 7.46 -0.02
C PRO A 187 -5.49 8.11 -0.57
N ALA A 188 -4.49 8.25 0.30
CA ALA A 188 -3.15 8.73 -0.05
C ALA A 188 -2.22 7.54 -0.40
N GLY A 189 -0.98 7.83 -0.81
CA GLY A 189 0.05 6.80 -0.97
C GLY A 189 0.41 6.45 -2.42
N ALA A 190 -0.51 6.62 -3.37
CA ALA A 190 -0.23 6.26 -4.77
C ALA A 190 0.96 7.04 -5.36
N ALA A 191 1.09 8.33 -5.02
CA ALA A 191 2.22 9.16 -5.43
C ALA A 191 3.56 8.63 -4.87
N PHE A 192 3.60 8.23 -3.59
CA PHE A 192 4.80 7.61 -2.99
C PHE A 192 5.17 6.30 -3.70
N ALA A 193 4.19 5.47 -4.07
CA ALA A 193 4.47 4.24 -4.81
C ALA A 193 5.07 4.51 -6.20
N LEU A 194 4.60 5.55 -6.89
CA LEU A 194 5.17 5.98 -8.18
C LEU A 194 6.60 6.51 -7.99
N GLU A 195 6.80 7.35 -7.00
CA GLU A 195 8.08 7.99 -6.71
C GLU A 195 9.13 6.95 -6.31
N ASN A 196 8.80 6.05 -5.39
CA ASN A 196 9.63 4.91 -5.04
C ASN A 196 10.02 4.10 -6.28
N ARG A 197 9.07 3.86 -7.19
CA ARG A 197 9.36 3.12 -8.42
C ARG A 197 10.32 3.87 -9.34
N ILE A 198 10.17 5.18 -9.47
CA ILE A 198 11.05 6.02 -10.30
C ILE A 198 12.45 6.04 -9.70
N VAL A 199 12.58 6.34 -8.40
CA VAL A 199 13.86 6.41 -7.70
C VAL A 199 14.58 5.06 -7.76
N VAL A 200 13.94 3.96 -7.35
CA VAL A 200 14.53 2.61 -7.42
C VAL A 200 14.96 2.29 -8.85
N SER A 201 14.16 2.60 -9.87
CA SER A 201 14.54 2.31 -11.25
C SER A 201 15.80 3.04 -11.74
N ARG A 202 16.16 4.17 -11.11
CA ARG A 202 17.35 4.96 -11.44
C ARG A 202 18.57 4.55 -10.62
N THR A 203 18.36 4.06 -9.40
CA THR A 203 19.44 3.80 -8.45
C THR A 203 19.79 2.33 -8.29
N ILE A 204 18.84 1.41 -8.50
CA ILE A 204 19.07 -0.02 -8.29
C ILE A 204 20.20 -0.54 -9.21
N PRO A 205 21.09 -1.42 -8.71
CA PRO A 205 22.12 -2.05 -9.54
C PRO A 205 21.51 -2.72 -10.78
N PRO A 206 22.15 -2.61 -11.96
CA PRO A 206 21.60 -3.19 -13.19
C PRO A 206 21.35 -4.70 -13.13
N SER A 207 22.16 -5.44 -12.37
CA SER A 207 22.00 -6.89 -12.13
C SER A 207 20.71 -7.24 -11.39
N LEU A 208 20.17 -6.31 -10.61
CA LEU A 208 18.93 -6.48 -9.82
C LEU A 208 17.67 -6.01 -10.56
N HIS A 209 17.78 -5.55 -11.80
CA HIS A 209 16.59 -5.20 -12.58
C HIS A 209 15.78 -6.44 -12.92
N GLU A 210 14.56 -6.49 -12.38
CA GLU A 210 13.58 -7.50 -12.76
C GLU A 210 12.80 -7.05 -14.01
N PRO A 211 12.84 -7.80 -15.13
CA PRO A 211 12.25 -7.36 -16.39
C PRO A 211 10.71 -7.41 -16.39
N THR A 212 10.09 -8.11 -15.43
CA THR A 212 8.65 -8.43 -15.45
C THR A 212 7.83 -7.63 -14.44
N VAL A 213 8.38 -6.55 -13.87
CA VAL A 213 7.64 -5.74 -12.90
C VAL A 213 6.49 -4.98 -13.58
N ARG A 214 5.27 -5.12 -13.04
CA ARG A 214 4.07 -4.43 -13.56
C ARG A 214 4.26 -2.90 -13.47
N ARG A 215 3.92 -2.20 -14.55
CA ARG A 215 3.99 -0.73 -14.65
C ARG A 215 2.84 -0.08 -13.88
N LEU A 216 3.12 1.02 -13.20
CA LEU A 216 2.12 1.80 -12.46
C LEU A 216 1.36 2.82 -13.35
N ALA A 217 1.94 3.22 -14.49
CA ALA A 217 1.33 4.22 -15.38
C ALA A 217 -0.14 3.96 -15.76
N PRO A 218 -0.57 2.71 -16.08
CA PRO A 218 -1.97 2.42 -16.39
C PRO A 218 -2.95 2.79 -15.27
N PHE A 219 -2.56 2.65 -14.00
CA PHE A 219 -3.38 3.07 -12.87
C PHE A 219 -3.63 4.59 -12.90
N PHE A 220 -2.59 5.40 -13.04
CA PHE A 220 -2.71 6.87 -13.06
C PHE A 220 -3.51 7.37 -14.26
N LEU A 221 -3.34 6.75 -15.43
CA LEU A 221 -4.14 7.06 -16.61
C LEU A 221 -5.63 6.74 -16.37
N THR A 222 -5.92 5.62 -15.70
CA THR A 222 -7.29 5.23 -15.35
C THR A 222 -7.91 6.24 -14.38
N VAL A 223 -7.18 6.66 -13.34
CA VAL A 223 -7.64 7.70 -12.39
C VAL A 223 -7.90 9.01 -13.13
N GLN A 224 -6.96 9.47 -13.96
CA GLN A 224 -7.12 10.71 -14.74
C GLN A 224 -8.37 10.67 -15.63
N ASN A 225 -8.57 9.58 -16.36
CA ASN A 225 -9.73 9.41 -17.24
C ASN A 225 -11.04 9.35 -16.45
N THR A 226 -11.04 8.67 -15.30
CA THR A 226 -12.21 8.59 -14.42
C THR A 226 -12.61 9.98 -13.92
N LEU A 227 -11.65 10.77 -13.44
CA LEU A 227 -11.91 12.13 -12.96
C LEU A 227 -12.40 13.06 -14.08
N LYS A 228 -11.80 12.98 -15.27
CA LYS A 228 -12.25 13.74 -16.46
C LYS A 228 -13.70 13.40 -16.82
N ASN A 229 -14.08 12.13 -16.75
CA ASN A 229 -15.44 11.70 -17.06
C ASN A 229 -16.45 12.14 -16.00
N LEU A 230 -16.10 12.06 -14.71
CA LEU A 230 -16.94 12.57 -13.63
C LEU A 230 -17.18 14.08 -13.75
N GLY A 231 -16.16 14.85 -14.13
CA GLY A 231 -16.28 16.30 -14.34
C GLY A 231 -17.26 16.67 -15.45
N ARG A 232 -17.28 15.92 -16.56
CA ARG A 232 -18.20 16.16 -17.68
C ARG A 232 -19.67 15.98 -17.29
N HIS A 233 -19.97 14.99 -16.44
CA HIS A 233 -21.34 14.75 -15.96
C HIS A 233 -21.85 15.80 -14.96
N LEU A 234 -20.95 16.61 -14.37
CA LEU A 234 -21.34 17.71 -13.48
C LEU A 234 -21.64 19.01 -14.25
N SER A 235 -21.05 19.21 -15.43
CA SER A 235 -21.30 20.37 -16.29
C SER A 235 -22.60 20.28 -17.11
N ASP A 236 -23.22 19.09 -17.17
CA ASP A 236 -24.46 18.83 -17.90
C ASP A 236 -25.72 18.80 -17.00
N ASN A 237 -25.58 19.14 -15.70
CA ASN A 237 -26.68 19.30 -14.73
C ASN A 237 -26.75 20.74 -14.21
#